data_AF-A0A3T0N1M2-F1
#
_entry.id   AF-A0A3T0N1M2-F1
#
_cell.length_a   1.000
_cell.length_b   1.000
_cell.length_c   1.000
_cell.angle_alpha   90.00
_cell.angle_beta   90.00
_cell.angle_gamma   90.00
#
_symmetry.space_group_name_H-M   'P 1'
#
loop_
_entity.id
_entity.type
_entity.pdbx_description
1 polymer ?
#
loop_
_entity_poly.entity_id
_entity_poly.type
_entity_poly.pdbx_seq_one_letter_code
_entity_poly.pdbx_strand_id
1 'polypeptide(L)'
;MPDWPRTIPYDLYETLEAADHDAWRAAFQSWAKSHRLEFKLQWEAALLREVGRLDEYRCLPMIQDRWTAIREWLVAHDVPVPDGLPLRPETNSGF
;
A
#
# COMPACT_ATOMS: atom_id res chain seq x y z
N MET A 1 11.99 11.99 3.51
CA MET A 1 11.16 11.06 2.73
C MET A 1 11.04 9.80 3.55
N PRO A 2 9.83 9.40 3.96
CA PRO A 2 9.64 8.15 4.69
C PRO A 2 10.13 6.98 3.82
N ASP A 3 10.93 6.08 4.40
CA ASP A 3 11.63 5.00 3.70
C ASP A 3 10.69 3.80 3.45
N TRP A 4 9.61 4.07 2.72
CA TRP A 4 8.64 3.03 2.38
C TRP A 4 9.25 2.01 1.41
N PRO A 5 9.06 0.71 1.64
CA PRO A 5 9.61 -0.33 0.79
C PRO A 5 9.05 -0.24 -0.64
N ARG A 6 9.92 -0.45 -1.62
CA ARG A 6 9.49 -0.53 -3.04
C ARG A 6 8.70 -1.79 -3.33
N THR A 7 8.98 -2.85 -2.60
CA THR A 7 8.27 -4.13 -2.64
C THR A 7 7.04 -4.06 -1.76
N ILE A 8 5.92 -4.64 -2.21
CA ILE A 8 4.72 -4.71 -1.38
C ILE A 8 5.00 -5.55 -0.11
N PRO A 9 4.64 -5.07 1.09
CA PRO A 9 4.68 -5.87 2.32
C PRO A 9 3.84 -7.14 2.18
N TYR A 10 4.29 -8.26 2.74
CA TYR A 10 3.62 -9.55 2.56
C TYR A 10 2.19 -9.56 3.12
N ASP A 11 2.01 -9.00 4.31
CA ASP A 11 0.70 -8.88 4.97
C ASP A 11 -0.28 -8.03 4.15
N LEU A 12 0.22 -6.95 3.52
CA LEU A 12 -0.57 -6.11 2.63
C LEU A 12 -0.90 -6.85 1.32
N TYR A 13 0.04 -7.62 0.79
CA TYR A 13 -0.20 -8.45 -0.39
C TYR A 13 -1.31 -9.46 -0.14
N GLU A 14 -1.24 -10.24 0.94
CA GLU A 14 -2.28 -11.22 1.28
C GLU A 14 -3.63 -10.54 1.51
N THR A 15 -3.63 -9.39 2.19
CA THR A 15 -4.83 -8.61 2.45
C THR A 15 -5.46 -8.06 1.17
N LEU A 16 -4.65 -7.58 0.22
CA LEU A 16 -5.12 -7.06 -1.07
C LEU A 16 -5.45 -8.17 -2.09
N GLU A 17 -4.78 -9.32 -2.02
CA GLU A 17 -5.06 -10.50 -2.85
C GLU A 17 -6.37 -11.17 -2.43
N ALA A 18 -6.61 -11.27 -1.11
CA ALA A 18 -7.85 -11.81 -0.56
C ALA A 18 -9.03 -10.85 -0.73
N ALA A 19 -8.78 -9.56 -0.98
CA ALA A 19 -9.81 -8.56 -1.20
C ALA A 19 -10.12 -8.38 -2.68
N ASP A 20 -11.41 -8.29 -3.02
CA ASP A 20 -11.85 -7.90 -4.36
C ASP A 20 -11.34 -6.51 -4.77
N HIS A 21 -11.29 -6.27 -6.09
CA HIS A 21 -10.97 -4.97 -6.69
C HIS A 21 -11.80 -3.80 -6.16
N ASP A 22 -13.00 -4.06 -5.63
CA ASP A 22 -13.88 -3.06 -5.01
C ASP A 22 -13.67 -2.97 -3.48
N ALA A 23 -13.20 -4.07 -2.87
CA ALA A 23 -13.02 -4.22 -1.42
C ALA A 23 -11.61 -3.88 -0.90
N TRP A 24 -10.64 -3.66 -1.80
CA TRP A 24 -9.25 -3.33 -1.45
C TRP A 24 -9.11 -2.16 -0.47
N ARG A 25 -10.03 -1.18 -0.50
CA ARG A 25 -10.03 -0.04 0.41
C ARG A 25 -10.22 -0.49 1.86
N ALA A 26 -11.20 -1.36 2.12
CA ALA A 26 -11.47 -1.89 3.45
C ALA A 26 -10.30 -2.76 3.93
N ALA A 27 -9.70 -3.50 3.01
CA ALA A 27 -8.51 -4.30 3.25
C ALA A 27 -7.31 -3.41 3.67
N PHE A 28 -7.02 -2.36 2.90
CA PHE A 28 -5.97 -1.39 3.21
C PHE A 28 -6.21 -0.66 4.54
N GLN A 29 -7.43 -0.22 4.82
CA GLN A 29 -7.77 0.39 6.11
C GLN A 29 -7.55 -0.57 7.28
N SER A 30 -7.90 -1.85 7.11
CA SER A 30 -7.72 -2.87 8.15
C SER A 30 -6.24 -3.13 8.42
N TRP A 31 -5.45 -3.27 7.35
CA TRP A 31 -3.99 -3.37 7.42
C TRP A 31 -3.38 -2.15 8.11
N ALA A 32 -3.78 -0.95 7.68
CA ALA A 32 -3.25 0.29 8.23
C ALA A 32 -3.58 0.44 9.72
N LYS A 33 -4.79 0.04 10.13
CA LYS A 33 -5.18 -0.02 11.54
C LYS A 33 -4.36 -1.05 12.32
N SER A 34 -4.08 -2.21 11.75
CA SER A 34 -3.24 -3.26 12.36
C SER A 34 -1.83 -2.73 12.66
N HIS A 35 -1.26 -1.98 11.71
CA HIS A 35 0.05 -1.34 11.83
C HIS A 35 0.05 0.03 12.53
N ARG A 36 -1.10 0.46 13.08
CA ARG A 36 -1.26 1.77 13.75
C ARG A 36 -0.81 2.96 12.88
N LEU A 37 -1.05 2.87 11.58
CA LEU A 37 -0.81 3.95 10.64
C LEU A 37 -1.77 5.10 10.91
N GLU A 38 -1.24 6.21 11.38
CA GLU A 38 -1.98 7.44 11.60
C GLU A 38 -1.98 8.29 10.33
N PHE A 39 -3.06 8.20 9.54
CA PHE A 39 -3.29 9.09 8.40
C PHE A 39 -4.64 9.78 8.54
N LYS A 40 -4.73 11.02 8.04
CA LYS A 40 -5.96 11.81 8.14
C LYS A 40 -7.00 11.30 7.15
N LEU A 41 -8.26 11.18 7.58
CA LEU A 41 -9.40 10.80 6.73
C LEU A 41 -9.50 11.67 5.46
N GLN A 42 -9.13 12.95 5.55
CA GLN A 42 -9.12 13.88 4.41
C GLN A 42 -8.14 13.46 3.29
N TRP A 43 -7.12 12.67 3.59
CA TRP A 43 -6.15 12.19 2.60
C TRP A 43 -6.67 10.95 1.86
N GLU A 44 -7.70 10.28 2.39
CA GLU A 44 -8.32 9.11 1.76
C GLU A 44 -8.92 9.44 0.40
N ALA A 45 -9.47 10.65 0.23
CA ALA A 45 -9.97 11.12 -1.07
C ALA A 45 -8.84 11.25 -2.10
N ALA A 46 -7.64 11.65 -1.68
CA ALA A 46 -6.46 11.71 -2.55
C ALA A 46 -5.97 10.30 -2.90
N LEU A 47 -6.00 9.35 -1.95
CA LEU A 47 -5.66 7.95 -2.19
C LEU A 47 -6.61 7.31 -3.21
N LEU A 48 -7.93 7.51 -3.04
CA LEU A 48 -8.94 7.03 -3.96
C LEU A 48 -8.75 7.59 -5.38
N ARG A 49 -8.33 8.86 -5.48
CA ARG A 49 -8.04 9.49 -6.77
C ARG A 49 -6.81 8.88 -7.43
N GLU A 50 -5.76 8.59 -6.68
CA GLU A 50 -4.52 8.02 -7.24
C GLU A 50 -4.71 6.55 -7.66
N VAL A 51 -5.37 5.74 -6.83
CA VAL A 51 -5.67 4.34 -7.19
C VAL A 51 -6.76 4.26 -8.27
N GLY A 52 -7.76 5.14 -8.24
CA GLY A 52 -8.77 5.24 -9.30
C GLY A 52 -8.17 5.57 -10.67
N ARG A 53 -7.09 6.39 -10.70
CA ARG A 53 -6.33 6.65 -11.93
C ARG A 53 -5.67 5.39 -12.48
N LEU A 54 -5.22 4.46 -11.63
CA LEU A 54 -4.67 3.17 -12.08
C LEU A 54 -5.76 2.26 -12.69
N ASP A 55 -6.99 2.31 -12.17
CA ASP A 55 -8.13 1.55 -12.69
C ASP A 55 -8.57 2.05 -14.09
N GLU A 56 -8.39 3.35 -14.37
CA GLU A 56 -8.62 3.92 -15.70
C GLU A 56 -7.65 3.38 -16.77
N TYR A 57 -6.45 2.94 -16.38
CA TYR A 57 -5.56 2.26 -17.32
C TYR A 57 -6.03 0.81 -17.51
N ARG A 58 -6.56 0.54 -18.70
CA ARG A 58 -7.19 -0.70 -19.24
C ARG A 58 -6.49 -2.05 -18.97
N CYS A 59 -5.35 -2.09 -18.29
CA CYS A 59 -4.65 -3.30 -17.90
C CYS A 59 -4.92 -3.54 -16.41
N LEU A 60 -5.49 -4.70 -16.04
CA LEU A 60 -5.73 -5.09 -14.64
C LEU A 60 -4.51 -4.72 -13.79
N PRO A 61 -4.58 -3.65 -12.95
CA PRO A 61 -3.41 -3.18 -12.23
C PRO A 61 -2.95 -4.31 -11.31
N MET A 62 -1.71 -4.79 -11.52
CA MET A 62 -1.14 -5.78 -10.63
C MET A 62 -1.10 -5.20 -9.21
N ILE A 63 -1.13 -6.08 -8.21
CA ILE A 63 -1.05 -5.71 -6.80
C ILE A 63 0.20 -4.81 -6.53
N GLN A 64 1.28 -5.00 -7.30
CA GLN A 64 2.50 -4.19 -7.27
C GLN A 64 2.32 -2.76 -7.82
N ASP A 65 1.54 -2.56 -8.89
CA ASP A 65 1.22 -1.22 -9.42
C ASP A 65 0.38 -0.43 -8.42
N ARG A 66 -0.60 -1.11 -7.81
CA ARG A 66 -1.38 -0.54 -6.71
C ARG A 66 -0.52 -0.15 -5.53
N TRP A 67 0.40 -1.04 -5.12
CA TRP A 67 1.36 -0.72 -4.08
C TRP A 67 2.21 0.49 -4.43
N THR A 68 2.62 0.63 -5.70
CA THR A 68 3.41 1.78 -6.15
C THR A 68 2.64 3.08 -5.96
N ALA A 69 1.37 3.16 -6.38
CA ALA A 69 0.55 4.35 -6.15
C ALA A 69 0.28 4.62 -4.66
N ILE A 70 -0.03 3.58 -3.87
CA ILE A 70 -0.22 3.70 -2.42
C ILE A 70 1.06 4.23 -1.75
N ARG A 71 2.23 3.70 -2.14
CA ARG A 71 3.54 4.14 -1.63
C ARG A 71 3.82 5.59 -2.00
N GLU A 72 3.60 5.97 -3.25
CA GLU A 72 3.81 7.36 -3.69
C GLU A 72 2.93 8.32 -2.91
N TRP A 73 1.66 7.94 -2.67
CA TRP A 73 0.76 8.69 -1.81
C TRP A 73 1.27 8.77 -0.36
N LEU A 74 1.70 7.65 0.24
CA LEU A 74 2.25 7.62 1.60
C LEU A 74 3.47 8.55 1.75
N VAL A 75 4.36 8.54 0.75
CA VAL A 75 5.55 9.40 0.69
C VAL A 75 5.17 10.87 0.50
N ALA A 76 4.22 11.17 -0.39
CA ALA A 76 3.75 12.53 -0.64
C ALA A 76 3.07 13.16 0.58
N HIS A 77 2.44 12.34 1.42
CA HIS A 77 1.78 12.75 2.66
C HIS A 77 2.69 12.69 3.90
N ASP A 78 3.98 12.36 3.73
CA ASP A 78 4.98 12.20 4.80
C ASP A 78 4.50 11.24 5.91
N VAL A 79 3.77 10.17 5.53
CA VAL A 79 3.27 9.18 6.48
C VAL A 79 4.46 8.35 6.99
N PRO A 80 4.71 8.29 8.32
CA PRO A 80 5.82 7.52 8.85
C PRO A 80 5.61 6.03 8.61
N VAL A 81 6.70 5.34 8.28
CA VAL A 81 6.71 3.89 8.16
C VAL A 81 6.56 3.29 9.56
N PRO A 82 5.57 2.42 9.81
CA PRO A 82 5.42 1.77 11.11
C PRO A 82 6.57 0.80 11.35
N ASP A 83 7.05 0.74 12.59
CA ASP A 83 8.11 -0.18 13.00
C ASP A 83 7.64 -1.63 12.86
N GLY A 84 8.42 -2.48 12.19
CA GLY A 84 8.11 -3.91 12.06
C GLY A 84 7.17 -4.29 10.92
N LEU A 85 7.15 -3.56 9.80
CA LEU A 85 6.48 -4.06 8.58
C LEU A 85 7.10 -5.40 8.15
N PRO A 86 6.29 -6.47 8.00
CA PRO A 86 6.76 -7.73 7.44
C PRO A 86 7.03 -7.54 5.96
N LEU A 87 8.24 -7.07 5.66
CA LEU A 87 8.81 -7.10 4.33
C LEU A 87 9.06 -8.57 4.01
N ARG A 88 8.67 -9.02 2.81
CA ARG A 88 9.27 -10.24 2.28
C ARG A 88 10.78 -10.00 2.35
N PRO A 89 11.58 -10.86 3.00
CA PRO A 89 13.01 -10.65 3.03
C PRO A 89 13.43 -10.51 1.57
N GLU A 90 13.92 -9.33 1.19
CA GLU A 90 14.77 -9.24 0.02
C GLU A 90 15.76 -10.37 0.23
N THR A 91 15.84 -11.30 -0.72
CA THR A 91 16.80 -12.40 -0.64
C THR A 91 18.17 -11.76 -0.78
N ASN A 92 18.62 -11.12 0.30
CA ASN A 92 19.99 -10.80 0.57
C ASN A 92 20.56 -12.11 1.13
N SER A 93 20.60 -13.12 0.27
CA SER A 93 21.54 -14.23 0.41
C SER A 93 22.93 -13.64 0.17
N GLY A 94 23.36 -12.78 1.09
CA GLY A 94 24.76 -12.55 1.34
C GLY A 94 25.22 -13.66 2.27
N PHE A 95 25.78 -14.72 1.71
CA PHE A 95 26.90 -15.48 2.24
C PHE A 95 27.44 -16.40 1.15
#